data_AF-A0A2T3LED0-F1
#
_entry.id   AF-A0A2T3LED0-F1
#
_cell.length_a   1.000
_cell.length_b   1.000
_cell.length_c   1.000
_cell.angle_alpha   90.00
_cell.angle_beta   90.00
_cell.angle_gamma   90.00
#
_symmetry.space_group_name_H-M   'P 1'
#
loop_
_entity.id
_entity.type
_entity.pdbx_description
1 polymer ?
#
loop_
_entity_poly.entity_id
_entity_poly.type
_entity_poly.pdbx_seq_one_letter_code
_entity_poly.pdbx_strand_id
1 'polypeptide(L)'
;MNIFIGGNPLTKKEDDTVIYTQPKFMPPLSQLKSFPKLKKSEVPSFVENIYFLTMERNGFSYFYPNTETGVNLCRFEWHHEYQENPYELRIGLSFKVFKGSLQDVGFYIVPHAHYENLEERVSYEIDSEEYSRIIESIDDIVLEALSRSKSQETTTFNVLYYVELSSIFTEVIKLNNNISVLPSRLVEGKIVSAIVIEENGHSYLSAKRFSDEKVNFLCAIMSLALHKAKITHIERFPSHITPVDKPFSLSVDNIEKFYPETSSSVSGTSNKITSEEVEFISSVLLSVNSLSCAKSNRKLKNILFSFYSAKETEGVNQTVGLVSYVACLDAIAKEISSTTRDEHGSRKALVQTIVQLLTKSHEECNVDKWSKRIYNDHRSSYVHGANIKFEAFSQNMDGKNFAGLPNALPTESKPVSKQYEYNADYIILKRATLAVLIKYIETVTDSSFPDVFSIDEIAFKIESTPEAHVSTPNNGWVRLT
;
A
#
# COMPACT_ATOMS: atom_id res chain seq x y z
N MET A 1 -7.54 -1.05 2.85
CA MET A 1 -8.06 -0.28 4.00
C MET A 1 -6.93 0.38 4.77
N ASN A 2 -6.44 1.51 4.23
CA ASN A 2 -5.51 2.39 4.95
C ASN A 2 -6.35 3.40 5.74
N ILE A 3 -6.45 3.19 7.05
CA ILE A 3 -6.97 4.20 7.97
C ILE A 3 -5.84 5.22 8.13
N PHE A 4 -6.02 6.43 7.60
CA PHE A 4 -5.13 7.55 7.93
C PHE A 4 -5.29 7.83 9.42
N ILE A 5 -4.28 7.45 10.19
CA ILE A 5 -4.19 7.68 11.62
C ILE A 5 -3.49 9.03 11.81
N GLY A 6 -4.27 10.09 11.96
CA GLY A 6 -3.76 11.39 12.36
C GLY A 6 -3.37 11.38 13.84
N GLY A 7 -2.08 11.22 14.12
CA GLY A 7 -1.47 11.48 15.42
C GLY A 7 -0.24 12.36 15.25
N ASN A 8 -0.08 13.38 16.09
CA ASN A 8 1.13 14.19 16.13
C ASN A 8 2.29 13.33 16.68
N PRO A 9 3.36 13.06 15.90
CA PRO A 9 4.46 12.19 16.32
C PRO A 9 5.34 12.78 17.45
N LEU A 10 5.07 14.00 17.91
CA LEU A 10 5.91 14.71 18.88
C LEU A 10 5.51 14.52 20.36
N THR A 11 4.38 13.88 20.66
CA THR A 11 3.94 13.65 22.05
C THR A 11 4.20 12.20 22.48
N LYS A 12 5.47 11.85 22.75
CA LYS A 12 5.82 10.61 23.46
C LYS A 12 5.64 10.82 24.97
N LYS A 13 4.88 9.93 25.62
CA LYS A 13 5.01 9.66 27.06
C LYS A 13 5.72 8.31 27.23
N GLU A 14 6.43 8.16 28.35
CA GLU A 14 7.30 7.02 28.71
C GLU A 14 6.57 5.74 29.13
N ASP A 15 5.25 5.64 28.95
CA ASP A 15 4.55 4.35 29.08
C ASP A 15 4.47 3.71 27.69
N ASP A 16 5.07 2.52 27.53
CA ASP A 16 5.03 1.70 26.29
C ASP A 16 3.62 1.15 25.94
N THR A 17 2.58 1.80 26.46
CA THR A 17 1.20 1.75 25.99
C THR A 17 0.76 3.19 25.69
N VAL A 18 1.02 3.72 24.49
CA VAL A 18 0.40 4.98 24.02
C VAL A 18 -0.58 4.61 22.91
N ILE A 19 -1.90 4.55 23.15
CA ILE A 19 -2.88 5.59 23.51
C ILE A 19 -3.11 6.54 22.33
N TYR A 20 -4.23 6.35 21.62
CA TYR A 20 -4.90 7.49 21.00
C TYR A 20 -5.43 8.35 22.13
N THR A 21 -4.70 9.39 22.53
CA THR A 21 -5.28 10.34 23.46
C THR A 21 -6.41 10.98 22.67
N GLN A 22 -7.67 10.77 23.10
CA GLN A 22 -8.67 11.80 22.93
C GLN A 22 -7.97 13.14 23.26
N PRO A 23 -8.14 14.19 22.45
CA PRO A 23 -7.59 15.49 22.83
C PRO A 23 -7.95 15.72 24.30
N LYS A 24 -6.97 16.18 25.11
CA LYS A 24 -7.15 16.41 26.57
C LYS A 24 -8.44 17.20 26.88
N PHE A 25 -8.95 17.90 25.88
CA PHE A 25 -10.24 18.54 25.86
C PHE A 25 -11.07 18.04 24.66
N MET A 26 -12.20 17.41 24.93
CA MET A 26 -13.31 17.30 23.99
C MET A 26 -14.38 18.28 24.47
N PRO A 27 -14.83 19.24 23.63
CA PRO A 27 -15.90 20.15 24.02
C PRO A 27 -17.13 19.34 24.43
N PRO A 28 -17.90 19.79 25.43
CA PRO A 28 -19.15 19.13 25.79
C PRO A 28 -20.06 19.06 24.55
N LEU A 29 -20.65 17.89 24.30
CA LEU A 29 -21.54 17.72 23.17
C LEU A 29 -22.90 18.35 23.47
N SER A 30 -23.31 19.26 22.61
CA SER A 30 -24.69 19.72 22.50
C SER A 30 -25.52 18.66 21.77
N GLN A 31 -26.75 18.46 22.21
CA GLN A 31 -27.67 17.53 21.55
C GLN A 31 -28.31 18.19 20.32
N LEU A 32 -28.39 17.45 19.22
CA LEU A 32 -29.23 17.82 18.09
C LEU A 32 -30.71 17.68 18.47
N LYS A 33 -31.55 18.64 18.04
CA LYS A 33 -33.00 18.63 18.31
C LYS A 33 -33.67 17.35 17.81
N SER A 34 -33.18 16.83 16.69
CA SER A 34 -33.58 15.53 16.15
C SER A 34 -32.42 14.93 15.36
N PHE A 35 -32.19 13.63 15.53
CA PHE A 35 -31.28 12.89 14.66
C PHE A 35 -32.03 11.76 13.96
N PRO A 36 -31.87 11.60 12.64
CA PRO A 36 -32.60 10.60 11.87
C PRO A 36 -32.29 9.17 12.34
N LYS A 37 -33.33 8.35 12.44
CA LYS A 37 -33.19 6.94 12.85
C LYS A 37 -32.61 6.11 11.70
N LEU A 38 -31.35 5.74 11.84
CA LEU A 38 -30.62 4.90 10.89
C LEU A 38 -30.79 3.41 11.17
N LYS A 39 -31.01 2.60 10.13
CA LYS A 39 -30.91 1.14 10.24
C LYS A 39 -29.45 0.74 10.41
N LYS A 40 -29.19 -0.39 11.08
CA LYS A 40 -27.82 -0.88 11.30
C LYS A 40 -27.00 -1.07 10.02
N SER A 41 -27.66 -1.50 8.95
CA SER A 41 -27.06 -1.68 7.64
C SER A 41 -26.66 -0.37 6.95
N GLU A 42 -27.28 0.75 7.31
CA GLU A 42 -27.07 2.06 6.69
C GLU A 42 -25.95 2.86 7.37
N VAL A 43 -25.59 2.50 8.62
CA VAL A 43 -24.59 3.21 9.41
C VAL A 43 -23.22 3.30 8.71
N PRO A 44 -22.64 2.24 8.12
CA PRO A 44 -21.35 2.34 7.46
C PRO A 44 -21.35 3.36 6.31
N SER A 45 -22.34 3.31 5.44
CA SER A 45 -22.48 4.24 4.30
C SER A 45 -22.73 5.67 4.76
N PHE A 46 -23.52 5.87 5.81
CA PHE A 46 -23.74 7.19 6.38
C PHE A 46 -22.44 7.82 6.91
N VAL A 47 -21.66 7.06 7.68
CA VAL A 47 -20.36 7.51 8.22
C VAL A 47 -19.37 7.85 7.11
N GLU A 48 -19.33 7.03 6.06
CA GLU A 48 -18.53 7.25 4.87
C GLU A 48 -18.96 8.50 4.09
N ASN A 49 -20.25 8.76 3.97
CA ASN A 49 -20.75 9.96 3.30
C ASN A 49 -20.45 11.24 4.10
N ILE A 50 -20.61 11.23 5.42
CA ILE A 50 -20.19 12.37 6.26
C ILE A 50 -18.70 12.63 6.11
N TYR A 51 -17.87 11.57 6.09
CA TYR A 51 -16.44 11.70 5.84
C TYR A 51 -16.17 12.48 4.54
N PHE A 52 -16.77 12.07 3.42
CA PHE A 52 -16.56 12.75 2.14
C PHE A 52 -17.06 14.19 2.15
N LEU A 53 -18.26 14.45 2.67
CA LEU A 53 -18.81 15.80 2.81
C LEU A 53 -17.90 16.71 3.63
N THR A 54 -17.34 16.17 4.70
CA THR A 54 -16.42 16.90 5.57
C THR A 54 -15.13 17.23 4.83
N MET A 55 -14.55 16.29 4.09
CA MET A 55 -13.34 16.53 3.29
C MET A 55 -13.57 17.52 2.15
N GLU A 56 -14.71 17.42 1.44
CA GLU A 56 -15.10 18.35 0.36
C GLU A 56 -15.22 19.80 0.86
N ARG A 57 -15.56 19.98 2.15
CA ARG A 57 -15.67 21.30 2.81
C ARG A 57 -14.37 21.71 3.54
N ASN A 58 -13.22 21.17 3.15
CA ASN A 58 -11.90 21.42 3.79
C ASN A 58 -11.90 21.15 5.30
N GLY A 59 -12.64 20.13 5.74
CA GLY A 59 -12.72 19.70 7.12
C GLY A 59 -11.73 18.59 7.48
N PHE A 60 -11.92 18.03 8.67
CA PHE A 60 -11.13 16.94 9.26
C PHE A 60 -12.04 15.82 9.75
N SER A 61 -11.58 14.59 9.66
CA SER A 61 -12.31 13.43 10.19
C SER A 61 -11.38 12.58 11.04
N TYR A 62 -11.88 12.13 12.19
CA TYR A 62 -11.11 11.39 13.18
C TYR A 62 -11.86 10.14 13.62
N PHE A 63 -11.14 9.03 13.66
CA PHE A 63 -11.66 7.72 14.04
C PHE A 63 -10.82 7.19 15.19
N TYR A 64 -11.45 7.00 16.36
CA TYR A 64 -10.80 6.49 17.55
C TYR A 64 -11.38 5.10 17.89
N PRO A 65 -10.76 4.01 17.40
CA PRO A 65 -11.22 2.67 17.71
C PRO A 65 -10.82 2.26 19.12
N ASN A 66 -11.76 1.74 19.90
CA ASN A 66 -11.49 1.08 21.17
C ASN A 66 -11.58 -0.45 20.96
N THR A 67 -10.42 -1.10 20.88
CA THR A 67 -10.31 -2.53 20.59
C THR A 67 -10.83 -3.44 21.70
N GLU A 68 -10.88 -2.95 22.95
CA GLU A 68 -11.36 -3.72 24.10
C GLU A 68 -12.89 -3.78 24.15
N THR A 69 -13.55 -2.64 23.91
CA THR A 69 -15.01 -2.52 23.96
C THR A 69 -15.67 -2.72 22.60
N GLY A 70 -14.91 -2.63 21.50
CA GLY A 70 -15.43 -2.65 20.14
C GLY A 70 -16.22 -1.39 19.75
N VAL A 71 -16.10 -0.31 20.54
CA VAL A 71 -16.73 0.98 20.28
C VAL A 71 -15.78 1.86 19.47
N ASN A 72 -16.27 2.47 18.39
CA ASN A 72 -15.49 3.43 17.62
C ASN A 72 -16.08 4.83 17.80
N LEU A 73 -15.31 5.79 18.31
CA LEU A 73 -15.72 7.19 18.31
C LEU A 73 -15.37 7.81 16.95
N CYS A 74 -16.38 8.38 16.28
CA CYS A 74 -16.24 9.08 15.02
C CYS A 74 -16.47 10.58 15.25
N ARG A 75 -15.59 11.41 14.71
CA ARG A 75 -15.64 12.86 14.84
C ARG A 75 -15.36 13.51 13.48
N PHE A 76 -16.23 14.42 13.08
CA PHE A 76 -16.18 15.13 11.81
C PHE A 76 -16.18 16.62 12.13
N GLU A 77 -15.16 17.34 11.68
CA GLU A 77 -14.98 18.77 11.95
C GLU A 77 -14.89 19.53 10.62
N TRP A 78 -15.52 20.68 10.49
CA TRP A 78 -15.30 21.59 9.35
C TRP A 78 -15.29 23.04 9.82
N HIS A 79 -14.74 23.91 8.97
CA HIS A 79 -14.65 25.33 9.25
C HIS A 79 -15.96 26.05 8.91
N HIS A 80 -16.29 27.05 9.70
CA HIS A 80 -17.41 27.95 9.50
C HIS A 80 -16.92 29.39 9.58
N GLU A 81 -17.30 30.17 8.59
CA GLU A 81 -16.97 31.58 8.53
C GLU A 81 -17.75 32.36 9.57
N TYR A 82 -17.05 33.13 10.40
CA TYR A 82 -17.66 34.01 11.38
C TYR A 82 -16.83 35.29 11.49
N GLN A 83 -17.51 36.44 11.56
CA GLN A 83 -16.88 37.76 11.61
C GLN A 83 -15.81 37.97 10.50
N GLU A 84 -16.14 37.60 9.26
CA GLU A 84 -15.27 37.71 8.07
C GLU A 84 -14.00 36.85 8.09
N ASN A 85 -13.85 35.94 9.07
CA ASN A 85 -12.77 34.97 9.10
C ASN A 85 -13.30 33.56 8.75
N PRO A 86 -12.89 32.98 7.60
CA PRO A 86 -13.39 31.68 7.11
C PRO A 86 -12.96 30.48 7.97
N TYR A 87 -12.02 30.67 8.90
CA TYR A 87 -11.52 29.60 9.78
C TYR A 87 -11.84 29.83 11.26
N GLU A 88 -12.61 30.88 11.58
CA GLU A 88 -12.86 31.35 12.93
C GLU A 88 -13.53 30.31 13.81
N LEU A 89 -14.60 29.68 13.32
CA LEU A 89 -15.32 28.64 14.04
C LEU A 89 -15.03 27.28 13.45
N ARG A 90 -14.89 26.29 14.33
CA ARG A 90 -14.87 24.88 13.99
C ARG A 90 -16.14 24.23 14.50
N ILE A 91 -16.92 23.70 13.59
CA ILE A 91 -18.11 22.92 13.90
C ILE A 91 -17.71 21.46 13.91
N GLY A 92 -18.13 20.72 14.93
CA GLY A 92 -17.88 19.29 15.02
C GLY A 92 -19.14 18.49 15.23
N LEU A 93 -19.31 17.41 14.46
CA LEU A 93 -20.30 16.36 14.67
C LEU A 93 -19.58 15.11 15.22
N SER A 94 -20.12 14.54 16.29
CA SER A 94 -19.49 13.41 17.00
C SER A 94 -20.53 12.37 17.39
N PHE A 95 -20.16 11.10 17.24
CA PHE A 95 -20.98 9.97 17.68
C PHE A 95 -20.14 8.71 17.86
N LYS A 96 -20.65 7.78 18.66
CA LYS A 96 -20.06 6.45 18.84
C LYS A 96 -20.75 5.43 17.95
N VAL A 97 -19.97 4.56 17.32
CA VAL A 97 -20.45 3.41 16.55
C VAL A 97 -20.20 2.13 17.36
N PHE A 98 -21.27 1.42 17.69
CA PHE A 98 -21.19 0.13 18.38
C PHE A 98 -22.18 -0.87 17.77
N LYS A 99 -21.69 -2.05 17.38
CA LYS A 99 -22.49 -3.13 16.76
C LYS A 99 -23.43 -2.63 15.64
N GLY A 100 -22.92 -1.69 14.82
CA GLY A 100 -23.65 -1.10 13.71
C GLY A 100 -24.72 -0.08 14.11
N SER A 101 -24.71 0.45 15.33
CA SER A 101 -25.63 1.50 15.78
C SER A 101 -24.88 2.75 16.20
N LEU A 102 -25.49 3.92 15.97
CA LEU A 102 -25.00 5.20 16.45
C LEU A 102 -25.49 5.47 17.88
N GLN A 103 -24.61 5.97 18.72
CA GLN A 103 -24.85 6.36 20.11
C GLN A 103 -24.19 7.70 20.39
N ASP A 104 -24.65 8.40 21.42
CA ASP A 104 -24.08 9.67 21.89
C ASP A 104 -23.86 10.69 20.77
N VAL A 105 -24.84 10.81 19.88
CA VAL A 105 -24.78 11.75 18.77
C VAL A 105 -24.94 13.17 19.31
N GLY A 106 -23.97 14.03 18.99
CA GLY A 106 -24.01 15.43 19.35
C GLY A 106 -23.03 16.24 18.54
N PHE A 107 -23.10 17.55 18.72
CA PHE A 107 -22.24 18.49 18.03
C PHE A 107 -21.57 19.44 19.02
N TYR A 108 -20.57 20.17 18.54
CA TYR A 108 -19.95 21.26 19.27
C TYR A 108 -19.50 22.35 18.30
N ILE A 109 -19.32 23.56 18.84
CA ILE A 109 -18.80 24.72 18.12
C ILE A 109 -17.65 25.25 18.95
N VAL A 110 -16.49 25.42 18.32
CA VAL A 110 -15.26 25.85 19.00
C VAL A 110 -14.54 26.89 18.15
N PRO A 111 -14.25 28.09 18.70
CA PRO A 111 -13.34 29.04 18.08
C PRO A 111 -11.95 28.46 17.82
N HIS A 112 -11.32 28.82 16.70
CA HIS A 112 -10.00 28.32 16.31
C HIS A 112 -8.95 28.55 17.41
N ALA A 113 -8.99 29.71 18.05
CA ALA A 113 -8.08 30.10 19.13
C ALA A 113 -8.07 29.12 20.32
N HIS A 114 -9.17 28.39 20.56
CA HIS A 114 -9.23 27.40 21.64
C HIS A 114 -8.36 26.15 21.41
N TYR A 115 -7.89 25.91 20.18
CA TYR A 115 -6.91 24.86 19.91
C TYR A 115 -5.47 25.33 20.14
N GLU A 116 -5.22 26.65 20.16
CA GLU A 116 -3.88 27.24 20.30
C GLU A 116 -3.51 27.54 21.77
N ASN A 117 -4.46 28.02 22.58
CA ASN A 117 -4.23 28.36 23.99
C ASN A 117 -5.33 27.81 24.91
N LEU A 118 -5.00 26.79 25.71
CA LEU A 118 -5.97 26.13 26.63
C LEU A 118 -6.38 27.02 27.83
N GLU A 119 -5.59 28.05 28.15
CA GLU A 119 -5.75 28.88 29.37
C GLU A 119 -6.58 30.16 29.13
N GLU A 120 -6.73 30.63 27.89
CA GLU A 120 -7.49 31.84 27.53
C GLU A 120 -8.86 31.47 26.96
N ARG A 121 -9.73 30.89 27.80
CA ARG A 121 -11.12 30.64 27.43
C ARG A 121 -11.94 31.93 27.59
N VAL A 122 -11.90 32.79 26.58
CA VAL A 122 -12.87 33.88 26.49
C VAL A 122 -14.23 33.25 26.18
N SER A 123 -15.24 33.55 27.00
CA SER A 123 -16.62 33.15 26.68
C SER A 123 -16.99 33.76 25.33
N TYR A 124 -17.15 32.90 24.33
CA TYR A 124 -17.47 33.30 22.98
C TYR A 124 -18.99 33.31 22.84
N GLU A 125 -19.60 34.49 22.77
CA GLU A 125 -21.04 34.64 22.58
C GLU A 125 -21.35 34.66 21.09
N ILE A 126 -21.96 33.58 20.60
CA ILE A 126 -22.52 33.51 19.25
C ILE A 126 -23.97 33.99 19.37
N ASP A 127 -24.37 34.96 18.55
CA ASP A 127 -25.75 35.43 18.53
C ASP A 127 -26.72 34.33 18.08
N SER A 128 -28.00 34.50 18.43
CA SER A 128 -29.02 33.48 18.19
C SER A 128 -29.29 33.18 16.71
N GLU A 129 -29.09 34.17 15.84
CA GLU A 129 -29.34 34.01 14.41
C GLU A 129 -28.24 33.16 13.79
N GLU A 130 -26.99 33.52 14.05
CA GLU A 130 -25.83 32.77 13.58
C GLU A 130 -25.76 31.37 14.17
N TYR A 131 -26.09 31.22 15.46
CA TYR A 131 -26.20 29.90 16.08
C TYR A 131 -27.25 29.05 15.34
N SER A 132 -28.40 29.62 14.97
CA SER A 132 -29.43 28.90 14.22
C SER A 132 -28.95 28.47 12.83
N ARG A 133 -28.21 29.32 12.11
CA ARG A 133 -27.58 28.98 10.82
C ARG A 133 -26.58 27.84 10.93
N ILE A 134 -25.78 27.82 12.00
CA ILE A 134 -24.83 26.72 12.25
C ILE A 134 -25.58 25.40 12.47
N ILE A 135 -26.67 25.41 13.25
CA ILE A 135 -27.49 24.21 13.45
C ILE A 135 -28.10 23.73 12.12
N GLU A 136 -28.67 24.64 11.33
CA GLU A 136 -29.21 24.33 10.00
C GLU A 136 -28.13 23.71 9.10
N SER A 137 -26.91 24.25 9.09
CA SER A 137 -25.80 23.68 8.32
C SER A 137 -25.41 22.26 8.78
N ILE A 138 -25.50 21.95 10.08
CA ILE A 138 -25.23 20.59 10.58
C ILE A 138 -26.33 19.65 10.12
N ASP A 139 -27.59 20.06 10.26
CA ASP A 139 -28.75 19.28 9.81
C ASP A 139 -28.69 19.02 8.30
N ASP A 140 -28.31 20.01 7.50
CA ASP A 140 -28.10 19.88 6.06
C ASP A 140 -27.05 18.84 5.71
N ILE A 141 -25.89 18.82 6.40
CA ILE A 141 -24.84 17.81 6.18
C ILE A 141 -25.35 16.41 6.54
N VAL A 142 -26.09 16.29 7.65
CA VAL A 142 -26.67 15.00 8.07
C VAL A 142 -27.68 14.51 7.03
N LEU A 143 -28.56 15.38 6.56
CA LEU A 143 -29.55 15.06 5.52
C LEU A 143 -28.89 14.74 4.18
N GLU A 144 -27.86 15.48 3.78
CA GLU A 144 -27.08 15.22 2.57
C GLU A 144 -26.38 13.85 2.66
N ALA A 145 -25.73 13.53 3.78
CA ALA A 145 -25.09 12.23 3.98
C ALA A 145 -26.09 11.06 3.86
N LEU A 146 -27.31 11.26 4.33
CA LEU A 146 -28.40 10.30 4.18
C LEU A 146 -28.92 10.21 2.75
N SER A 147 -29.06 11.33 2.04
CA SER A 147 -29.54 11.31 0.66
C SER A 147 -28.53 10.67 -0.28
N ARG A 148 -27.22 10.93 -0.07
CA ARG A 148 -26.12 10.23 -0.77
C ARG A 148 -26.22 8.72 -0.62
N SER A 149 -26.63 8.24 0.57
CA SER A 149 -26.77 6.79 0.82
C SER A 149 -27.94 6.11 0.10
N LYS A 150 -28.90 6.89 -0.45
CA LYS A 150 -30.16 6.36 -0.99
C LYS A 150 -30.36 6.60 -2.49
N SER A 151 -29.77 7.63 -3.09
CA SER A 151 -30.18 8.03 -4.45
C SER A 151 -29.25 8.95 -5.26
N GLN A 152 -28.01 9.27 -4.85
CA GLN A 152 -27.20 10.14 -5.71
C GLN A 152 -26.65 9.38 -6.93
N GLU A 153 -26.82 9.98 -8.11
CA GLU A 153 -26.12 9.54 -9.31
C GLU A 153 -24.61 9.64 -9.09
N THR A 154 -23.90 8.55 -9.34
CA THR A 154 -22.44 8.57 -9.35
C THR A 154 -21.95 9.19 -10.65
N THR A 155 -20.96 10.07 -10.55
CA THR A 155 -20.26 10.61 -11.72
C THR A 155 -18.98 9.81 -11.94
N THR A 156 -18.60 9.61 -13.20
CA THR A 156 -17.31 9.00 -13.54
C THR A 156 -16.21 10.06 -13.48
N PHE A 157 -15.19 9.79 -12.68
CA PHE A 157 -13.99 10.62 -12.53
C PHE A 157 -12.78 9.90 -13.11
N ASN A 158 -11.89 10.66 -13.74
CA ASN A 158 -10.56 10.20 -14.13
C ASN A 158 -9.57 10.50 -13.00
N VAL A 159 -9.01 9.46 -12.39
CA VAL A 159 -8.03 9.58 -11.30
C VAL A 159 -6.65 9.24 -11.84
N LEU A 160 -5.70 10.16 -11.67
CA LEU A 160 -4.34 10.05 -12.19
C LEU A 160 -3.36 9.59 -11.10
N TYR A 161 -2.55 8.59 -11.42
CA TYR A 161 -1.44 8.13 -10.59
C TYR A 161 -0.15 8.10 -11.41
N TYR A 162 0.99 8.32 -10.75
CA TYR A 162 2.30 8.13 -11.36
C TYR A 162 2.94 6.87 -10.80
N VAL A 163 3.39 5.99 -11.68
CA VAL A 163 4.00 4.70 -11.31
C VAL A 163 5.40 4.62 -11.89
N GLU A 164 6.37 4.39 -11.02
CA GLU A 164 7.75 4.05 -11.39
C GLU A 164 7.80 2.62 -11.92
N LEU A 165 8.42 2.44 -13.07
CA LEU A 165 8.53 1.17 -13.79
C LEU A 165 9.99 0.86 -14.14
N SER A 166 10.30 -0.42 -14.37
CA SER A 166 11.58 -0.88 -14.94
C SER A 166 11.56 -1.02 -16.46
N SER A 167 10.36 -1.12 -17.06
CA SER A 167 10.13 -1.29 -18.49
C SER A 167 9.29 -0.14 -19.03
N ILE A 168 9.49 0.19 -20.30
CA ILE A 168 8.92 1.38 -20.93
C ILE A 168 7.67 1.04 -21.72
N PHE A 169 6.61 1.79 -21.46
CA PHE A 169 5.42 1.85 -22.30
C PHE A 169 5.66 2.91 -23.38
N THR A 170 5.59 2.53 -24.66
CA THR A 170 5.79 3.46 -25.78
C THR A 170 4.51 4.13 -26.25
N GLU A 171 3.37 3.52 -25.94
CA GLU A 171 2.05 3.94 -26.40
C GLU A 171 1.03 3.89 -25.26
N VAL A 172 -0.18 4.39 -25.52
CA VAL A 172 -1.28 4.28 -24.57
C VAL A 172 -1.79 2.85 -24.59
N ILE A 173 -1.75 2.18 -23.44
CA ILE A 173 -2.23 0.82 -23.28
C ILE A 173 -3.49 0.81 -22.42
N LYS A 174 -4.59 0.30 -22.97
CA LYS A 174 -5.81 0.03 -22.21
C LYS A 174 -5.72 -1.36 -21.60
N LEU A 175 -5.53 -1.44 -20.29
CA LEU A 175 -5.46 -2.73 -19.60
C LEU A 175 -6.84 -3.35 -19.41
N ASN A 176 -7.87 -2.51 -19.27
CA ASN A 176 -9.28 -2.87 -19.30
C ASN A 176 -10.11 -1.62 -19.69
N ASN A 177 -11.44 -1.71 -19.56
CA ASN A 177 -12.35 -0.61 -19.92
C ASN A 177 -12.11 0.69 -19.13
N ASN A 178 -11.56 0.60 -17.92
CA ASN A 178 -11.50 1.71 -16.98
C ASN A 178 -10.05 2.07 -16.58
N ILE A 179 -9.04 1.42 -17.15
CA ILE A 179 -7.64 1.61 -16.76
C ILE A 179 -6.80 1.79 -18.03
N SER A 180 -6.19 2.97 -18.13
CA SER A 180 -5.26 3.32 -19.21
C SER A 180 -3.88 3.62 -18.63
N VAL A 181 -2.84 3.02 -19.20
CA VAL A 181 -1.44 3.30 -18.92
C VAL A 181 -0.90 4.18 -20.04
N LEU A 182 -0.35 5.34 -19.69
CA LEU A 182 0.20 6.29 -20.64
C LEU A 182 1.68 5.97 -20.97
N PRO A 183 2.18 6.41 -22.13
CA PRO A 183 3.58 6.24 -22.51
C PRO A 183 4.53 6.76 -21.43
N SER A 184 5.57 6.02 -21.10
CA SER A 184 6.50 6.39 -20.03
C SER A 184 7.31 7.65 -20.37
N ARG A 185 7.66 8.42 -19.34
CA ARG A 185 8.55 9.59 -19.38
C ARG A 185 9.68 9.42 -18.38
N LEU A 186 10.79 10.11 -18.62
CA LEU A 186 11.84 10.26 -17.62
C LEU A 186 11.47 11.44 -16.73
N VAL A 187 11.22 11.16 -15.45
CA VAL A 187 10.89 12.17 -14.43
C VAL A 187 11.87 11.98 -13.28
N GLU A 188 12.67 13.00 -12.97
CA GLU A 188 13.66 12.95 -11.88
C GLU A 188 14.61 11.74 -11.96
N GLY A 189 15.00 11.35 -13.19
CA GLY A 189 15.88 10.19 -13.43
C GLY A 189 15.20 8.82 -13.33
N LYS A 190 13.88 8.77 -13.12
CA LYS A 190 13.09 7.53 -13.05
C LYS A 190 12.21 7.37 -14.29
N ILE A 191 12.02 6.13 -14.72
CA ILE A 191 11.04 5.79 -15.77
C ILE A 191 9.66 5.77 -15.09
N VAL A 192 8.80 6.70 -15.47
CA VAL A 192 7.49 6.89 -14.87
C VAL A 192 6.41 6.82 -15.95
N SER A 193 5.38 6.02 -15.73
CA SER A 193 4.13 6.09 -16.50
C SER A 193 3.02 6.67 -15.64
N ALA A 194 2.24 7.56 -16.25
CA ALA A 194 0.95 7.95 -15.71
C ALA A 194 -0.08 6.83 -15.95
N ILE A 195 -0.86 6.51 -14.93
CA ILE A 195 -1.98 5.57 -14.96
C ILE A 195 -3.26 6.37 -14.69
N VAL A 196 -4.22 6.26 -15.60
CA VAL A 196 -5.54 6.87 -15.48
C VAL A 196 -6.55 5.77 -15.15
N ILE A 197 -7.26 5.94 -14.05
CA ILE A 197 -8.34 5.05 -13.61
C ILE A 197 -9.67 5.80 -13.67
N GLU A 198 -10.60 5.29 -14.47
CA GLU A 198 -12.00 5.72 -14.54
C GLU A 198 -12.79 5.07 -13.41
N GLU A 199 -13.27 5.89 -12.47
CA GLU A 199 -13.96 5.43 -11.27
C GLU A 199 -15.23 6.24 -11.02
N ASN A 200 -16.29 5.53 -10.65
CA ASN A 200 -17.56 6.14 -10.27
C ASN A 200 -17.52 6.54 -8.80
N GLY A 201 -17.90 7.77 -8.50
CA GLY A 201 -18.04 8.26 -7.14
C GLY A 201 -19.10 9.34 -7.05
N HIS A 202 -19.55 9.65 -5.83
CA HIS A 202 -20.39 10.83 -5.58
C HIS A 202 -19.56 12.12 -5.62
N SER A 203 -18.26 12.01 -5.43
CA SER A 203 -17.27 13.08 -5.56
C SER A 203 -15.94 12.50 -6.01
N TYR A 204 -15.01 13.37 -6.40
CA TYR A 204 -13.68 12.94 -6.78
C TYR A 204 -12.96 12.22 -5.63
N LEU A 205 -13.09 12.70 -4.39
CA LEU A 205 -12.46 12.05 -3.23
C LEU A 205 -13.01 10.63 -2.99
N SER A 206 -14.30 10.44 -3.24
CA SER A 206 -14.94 9.13 -3.20
C SER A 206 -14.37 8.20 -4.28
N ALA A 207 -14.32 8.68 -5.52
CA ALA A 207 -13.72 7.95 -6.64
C ALA A 207 -12.23 7.61 -6.35
N LYS A 208 -11.43 8.59 -5.95
CA LYS A 208 -10.00 8.44 -5.62
C LYS A 208 -9.76 7.36 -4.57
N ARG A 209 -10.59 7.25 -3.53
CA ARG A 209 -10.43 6.18 -2.53
C ARG A 209 -10.54 4.78 -3.15
N PHE A 210 -11.52 4.55 -4.03
CA PHE A 210 -11.67 3.26 -4.70
C PHE A 210 -10.55 3.04 -5.73
N SER A 211 -10.14 4.10 -6.42
CA SER A 211 -9.00 4.08 -7.33
C SER A 211 -7.68 3.78 -6.62
N ASP A 212 -7.48 4.25 -5.37
CA ASP A 212 -6.27 3.99 -4.57
C ASP A 212 -6.09 2.49 -4.34
N GLU A 213 -7.16 1.75 -4.05
CA GLU A 213 -7.10 0.30 -3.90
C GLU A 213 -6.82 -0.39 -5.25
N LYS A 214 -7.41 0.09 -6.34
CA LYS A 214 -7.19 -0.45 -7.69
C LYS A 214 -5.77 -0.23 -8.19
N VAL A 215 -5.18 0.95 -8.00
CA VAL A 215 -3.82 1.24 -8.47
C VAL A 215 -2.77 0.43 -7.68
N ASN A 216 -2.96 0.24 -6.37
CA ASN A 216 -2.07 -0.61 -5.57
C ASN A 216 -2.13 -2.07 -6.02
N PHE A 217 -3.34 -2.57 -6.28
CA PHE A 217 -3.54 -3.89 -6.84
C PHE A 217 -2.92 -4.04 -8.23
N LEU A 218 -3.08 -3.02 -9.08
CA LEU A 218 -2.47 -2.98 -10.40
C LEU A 218 -0.94 -2.98 -10.32
N CYS A 219 -0.33 -2.20 -9.44
CA CYS A 219 1.12 -2.20 -9.20
C CYS A 219 1.62 -3.59 -8.79
N ALA A 220 0.86 -4.29 -7.94
CA ALA A 220 1.17 -5.64 -7.52
C ALA A 220 1.10 -6.64 -8.70
N ILE A 221 0.12 -6.53 -9.61
CA ILE A 221 0.05 -7.34 -10.84
C ILE A 221 1.18 -6.98 -11.80
N MET A 222 1.40 -5.70 -12.08
CA MET A 222 2.46 -5.23 -12.97
C MET A 222 3.83 -5.68 -12.48
N SER A 223 4.05 -5.75 -11.17
CA SER A 223 5.30 -6.25 -10.58
C SER A 223 5.54 -7.75 -10.81
N LEU A 224 4.52 -8.54 -11.19
CA LEU A 224 4.72 -9.92 -11.63
C LEU A 224 5.51 -9.95 -12.94
N ALA A 225 5.09 -9.16 -13.94
CA ALA A 225 5.72 -9.08 -15.27
C ALA A 225 6.96 -8.20 -15.28
N LEU A 226 6.86 -6.98 -14.74
CA LEU A 226 7.88 -5.97 -14.90
C LEU A 226 8.93 -6.01 -13.77
N HIS A 227 8.82 -6.91 -12.81
CA HIS A 227 9.65 -6.98 -11.59
C HIS A 227 9.55 -5.78 -10.63
N LYS A 228 9.19 -4.58 -11.09
CA LYS A 228 8.99 -3.38 -10.25
C LYS A 228 7.97 -2.45 -10.87
N ALA A 229 6.85 -2.26 -10.16
CA ALA A 229 5.88 -1.21 -10.44
C ALA A 229 5.44 -0.59 -9.12
N LYS A 230 5.73 0.69 -8.87
CA LYS A 230 5.45 1.34 -7.58
C LYS A 230 4.88 2.74 -7.79
N ILE A 231 3.82 3.08 -7.06
CA ILE A 231 3.30 4.45 -7.00
C ILE A 231 4.41 5.38 -6.51
N THR A 232 4.72 6.39 -7.31
CA THR A 232 5.75 7.39 -7.00
C THR A 232 5.12 8.76 -6.86
N HIS A 233 5.65 9.55 -5.94
CA HIS A 233 5.32 10.96 -5.83
C HIS A 233 6.13 11.74 -6.87
N ILE A 234 5.51 12.74 -7.49
CA ILE A 234 6.18 13.73 -8.34
C ILE A 234 6.07 15.11 -7.66
N GLU A 235 7.17 15.83 -7.54
CA GLU A 235 7.16 17.11 -6.79
C GLU A 235 6.35 18.20 -7.50
N ARG A 236 6.31 18.17 -8.84
CA ARG A 236 5.66 19.19 -9.67
C ARG A 236 4.52 18.59 -10.47
N PHE A 237 3.32 18.58 -9.88
CA PHE A 237 2.11 18.22 -10.64
C PHE A 237 1.81 19.26 -11.72
N PRO A 238 1.28 18.86 -12.89
CA PRO A 238 0.79 19.81 -13.88
C PRO A 238 -0.31 20.69 -13.29
N SER A 239 -0.16 22.00 -13.45
CA SER A 239 -1.00 23.03 -12.79
C SER A 239 -2.48 23.00 -13.17
N HIS A 240 -2.85 22.39 -14.30
CA HIS A 240 -4.23 22.25 -14.76
C HIS A 240 -4.90 20.96 -14.25
N ILE A 241 -4.14 20.05 -13.65
CA ILE A 241 -4.61 18.85 -12.95
C ILE A 241 -4.82 19.15 -11.45
N THR A 242 -4.45 20.36 -11.03
CA THR A 242 -4.77 20.94 -9.73
C THR A 242 -5.85 22.01 -9.95
N PRO A 243 -7.04 21.95 -9.33
CA PRO A 243 -7.40 21.19 -8.15
C PRO A 243 -8.01 19.81 -8.44
N VAL A 244 -8.00 19.02 -7.38
CA VAL A 244 -8.36 17.62 -7.23
C VAL A 244 -9.75 17.26 -7.80
N ASP A 245 -10.63 18.24 -8.02
CA ASP A 245 -12.05 18.00 -8.34
C ASP A 245 -12.45 18.19 -9.80
N LYS A 246 -11.51 18.52 -10.70
CA LYS A 246 -11.86 18.74 -12.12
C LYS A 246 -11.74 17.44 -12.92
N PRO A 247 -12.85 16.92 -13.50
CA PRO A 247 -12.75 15.85 -14.47
C PRO A 247 -11.93 16.35 -15.66
N PHE A 248 -10.98 15.54 -16.12
CA PHE A 248 -10.23 15.79 -17.34
C PHE A 248 -10.57 14.73 -18.38
N SER A 249 -10.52 15.08 -19.66
CA SER A 249 -10.64 14.11 -20.75
C SER A 249 -9.25 13.60 -21.15
N LEU A 250 -9.10 12.29 -21.30
CA LEU A 250 -7.89 11.70 -21.86
C LEU A 250 -8.04 11.58 -23.38
N SER A 251 -7.10 12.17 -24.14
CA SER A 251 -6.98 11.99 -25.59
C SER A 251 -5.52 11.78 -25.99
N VAL A 252 -5.28 11.26 -27.18
CA VAL A 252 -3.91 11.08 -27.68
C VAL A 252 -3.19 12.44 -27.81
N ASP A 253 -3.94 13.49 -28.13
CA ASP A 253 -3.41 14.84 -28.36
C ASP A 253 -3.03 15.58 -27.07
N ASN A 254 -3.43 15.09 -25.89
CA ASN A 254 -3.18 15.77 -24.62
C ASN A 254 -2.32 14.97 -23.63
N ILE A 255 -1.72 13.85 -24.06
CA ILE A 255 -0.87 12.99 -23.21
C ILE A 255 0.23 13.79 -22.51
N GLU A 256 0.92 14.69 -23.22
CA GLU A 256 2.03 15.48 -22.66
C GLU A 256 1.59 16.36 -21.49
N LYS A 257 0.31 16.73 -21.43
CA LYS A 257 -0.22 17.56 -20.35
C LYS A 257 -0.29 16.80 -19.01
N PHE A 258 -0.28 15.46 -19.03
CA PHE A 258 -0.30 14.64 -17.83
C PHE A 258 1.10 14.38 -17.25
N TYR A 259 2.12 15.11 -17.68
CA TYR A 259 3.47 15.01 -17.12
C TYR A 259 4.03 16.39 -16.76
N PRO A 260 5.00 16.46 -15.82
CA PRO A 260 5.71 17.70 -15.52
C PRO A 260 6.43 18.24 -16.76
N GLU A 261 6.56 19.56 -16.90
CA GLU A 261 7.27 20.19 -18.02
C GLU A 261 8.74 19.76 -18.14
N THR A 262 9.36 19.37 -17.03
CA THR A 262 10.74 18.87 -16.97
C THR A 262 10.88 17.41 -17.42
N SER A 263 9.77 16.74 -17.74
CA SER A 263 9.78 15.37 -18.20
C SER A 263 10.27 15.28 -19.65
N SER A 264 11.02 14.23 -19.96
CA SER A 264 11.49 13.97 -21.31
C SER A 264 11.01 12.62 -21.81
N SER A 265 10.83 12.50 -23.13
CA SER A 265 10.52 11.21 -23.75
C SER A 265 11.67 10.23 -23.50
N VAL A 266 11.31 9.00 -23.13
CA VAL A 266 12.30 7.95 -22.95
C VAL A 266 12.70 7.44 -24.33
N SER A 267 13.91 7.78 -24.78
CA SER A 267 14.47 7.32 -26.06
C SER A 267 15.77 6.54 -25.84
N GLY A 268 16.01 5.50 -26.66
CA GLY A 268 17.28 4.77 -26.68
C GLY A 268 17.46 3.65 -25.64
N THR A 269 16.47 3.37 -24.78
CA THR A 269 16.50 2.28 -23.81
C THR A 269 15.93 0.98 -24.40
N SER A 270 16.62 -0.13 -24.17
CA SER A 270 16.29 -1.45 -24.74
C SER A 270 15.16 -2.19 -24.02
N ASN A 271 14.77 -1.76 -22.82
CA ASN A 271 13.81 -2.48 -21.98
C ASN A 271 12.37 -2.00 -22.19
N LYS A 272 11.82 -2.29 -23.37
CA LYS A 272 10.41 -1.99 -23.71
C LYS A 272 9.51 -3.12 -23.24
N ILE A 273 8.30 -2.78 -22.79
CA ILE A 273 7.29 -3.80 -22.50
C ILE A 273 6.87 -4.53 -23.78
N THR A 274 6.68 -5.85 -23.69
CA THR A 274 6.23 -6.68 -24.81
C THR A 274 4.70 -6.78 -24.85
N SER A 275 4.14 -7.17 -26.00
CA SER A 275 2.70 -7.43 -26.13
C SER A 275 2.25 -8.58 -25.23
N GLU A 276 3.08 -9.60 -25.05
CA GLU A 276 2.80 -10.75 -24.17
C GLU A 276 2.75 -10.33 -22.69
N GLU A 277 3.65 -9.45 -22.25
CA GLU A 277 3.62 -8.89 -20.89
C GLU A 277 2.34 -8.08 -20.65
N VAL A 278 1.90 -7.29 -21.63
CA VAL A 278 0.65 -6.53 -21.56
C VAL A 278 -0.55 -7.47 -21.49
N GLU A 279 -0.61 -8.48 -22.36
CA GLU A 279 -1.67 -9.48 -22.38
C GLU A 279 -1.73 -10.25 -21.05
N PHE A 280 -0.57 -10.61 -20.48
CA PHE A 280 -0.48 -11.23 -19.16
C PHE A 280 -1.07 -10.33 -18.07
N ILE A 281 -0.64 -9.05 -18.00
CA ILE A 281 -1.13 -8.10 -16.99
C ILE A 281 -2.67 -7.94 -17.10
N SER A 282 -3.18 -7.74 -18.31
CA SER A 282 -4.61 -7.60 -18.57
C SER A 282 -5.39 -8.87 -18.20
N SER A 283 -4.88 -10.05 -18.55
CA SER A 283 -5.54 -11.32 -18.28
C SER A 283 -5.61 -11.60 -16.78
N VAL A 284 -4.51 -11.41 -16.04
CA VAL A 284 -4.50 -11.56 -14.57
C VAL A 284 -5.48 -10.59 -13.91
N LEU A 285 -5.48 -9.33 -14.35
CA LEU A 285 -6.38 -8.30 -13.83
C LEU A 285 -7.86 -8.69 -14.03
N LEU A 286 -8.23 -9.16 -15.21
CA LEU A 286 -9.59 -9.61 -15.51
C LEU A 286 -9.99 -10.86 -14.71
N SER A 287 -9.13 -11.87 -14.68
CA SER A 287 -9.37 -13.14 -13.97
C SER A 287 -9.53 -12.96 -12.45
N VAL A 288 -8.75 -12.07 -11.82
CA VAL A 288 -8.92 -11.81 -10.38
C VAL A 288 -10.18 -10.99 -10.10
N ASN A 289 -10.55 -10.06 -10.98
CA ASN A 289 -11.76 -9.26 -10.83
C ASN A 289 -13.06 -10.05 -11.09
N SER A 290 -13.00 -11.15 -11.86
CA SER A 290 -14.15 -12.02 -12.12
C SER A 290 -14.43 -13.04 -11.01
N LEU A 291 -13.54 -13.18 -10.00
CA LEU A 291 -13.74 -14.07 -8.86
C LEU A 291 -14.99 -13.67 -8.04
N SER A 292 -16.03 -14.49 -8.12
CA SER A 292 -17.31 -14.28 -7.40
C SER A 292 -17.20 -14.46 -5.88
N CYS A 293 -16.27 -15.28 -5.41
CA CYS A 293 -16.07 -15.53 -3.98
C CYS A 293 -15.23 -14.42 -3.33
N ALA A 294 -15.88 -13.53 -2.57
CA ALA A 294 -15.23 -12.43 -1.86
C ALA A 294 -14.10 -12.90 -0.91
N LYS A 295 -14.26 -14.06 -0.27
CA LYS A 295 -13.23 -14.65 0.61
C LYS A 295 -11.99 -15.06 -0.18
N SER A 296 -12.17 -15.74 -1.30
CA SER A 296 -11.06 -16.16 -2.17
C SER A 296 -10.36 -14.96 -2.80
N ASN A 297 -11.12 -13.97 -3.27
CA ASN A 297 -10.58 -12.72 -3.81
C ASN A 297 -9.70 -11.98 -2.78
N ARG A 298 -10.20 -11.82 -1.55
CA ARG A 298 -9.43 -11.19 -0.46
C ARG A 298 -8.13 -11.95 -0.14
N LYS A 299 -8.19 -13.28 -0.08
CA LYS A 299 -7.01 -14.11 0.18
C LYS A 299 -5.96 -13.96 -0.93
N LEU A 300 -6.39 -14.05 -2.19
CA LEU A 300 -5.52 -13.90 -3.34
C LEU A 300 -4.83 -12.52 -3.36
N LYS A 301 -5.60 -11.45 -3.12
CA LYS A 301 -5.06 -10.09 -2.98
C LYS A 301 -4.02 -10.00 -1.87
N ASN A 302 -4.28 -10.57 -0.69
CA ASN A 302 -3.30 -10.56 0.41
C ASN A 302 -1.99 -11.27 0.04
N ILE A 303 -2.08 -12.41 -0.67
CA ILE A 303 -0.90 -13.15 -1.12
C ILE A 303 -0.12 -12.33 -2.16
N LEU A 304 -0.82 -11.76 -3.15
CA LEU A 304 -0.22 -10.88 -4.16
C LEU A 304 0.47 -9.66 -3.50
N PHE A 305 -0.17 -9.03 -2.52
CA PHE A 305 0.42 -7.92 -1.77
C PHE A 305 1.63 -8.35 -0.92
N SER A 306 1.68 -9.59 -0.45
CA SER A 306 2.85 -10.12 0.25
C SER A 306 4.05 -10.26 -0.69
N PHE A 307 3.83 -10.76 -1.90
CA PHE A 307 4.86 -10.79 -2.95
C PHE A 307 5.29 -9.38 -3.37
N TYR A 308 4.33 -8.48 -3.59
CA TYR A 308 4.59 -7.09 -3.95
C TYR A 308 5.42 -6.37 -2.86
N SER A 309 5.08 -6.58 -1.58
CA SER A 309 5.85 -6.05 -0.45
C SER A 309 7.27 -6.60 -0.42
N ALA A 310 7.46 -7.88 -0.75
CA ALA A 310 8.79 -8.48 -0.88
C ALA A 310 9.63 -7.78 -1.96
N LYS A 311 9.00 -7.49 -3.11
CA LYS A 311 9.62 -6.76 -4.24
C LYS A 311 9.97 -5.31 -3.91
N GLU A 312 9.11 -4.62 -3.17
CA GLU A 312 9.41 -3.25 -2.74
C GLU A 312 10.53 -3.20 -1.70
N THR A 313 10.55 -4.17 -0.77
CA THR A 313 11.51 -4.18 0.33
C THR A 313 12.86 -4.76 -0.05
N GLU A 314 12.96 -5.65 -1.04
CA GLU A 314 14.24 -6.27 -1.40
C GLU A 314 15.32 -5.27 -1.83
N GLY A 315 14.93 -4.15 -2.47
CA GLY A 315 15.86 -3.10 -2.88
C GLY A 315 16.37 -2.22 -1.73
N VAL A 316 15.70 -2.25 -0.57
CA VAL A 316 16.05 -1.45 0.62
C VAL A 316 16.64 -2.34 1.73
N ASN A 317 16.06 -3.53 1.91
CA ASN A 317 16.43 -4.49 2.92
C ASN A 317 16.17 -5.92 2.39
N GLN A 318 17.24 -6.55 1.92
CA GLN A 318 17.21 -7.91 1.37
C GLN A 318 16.62 -8.92 2.37
N THR A 319 16.94 -8.83 3.67
CA THR A 319 16.42 -9.73 4.70
C THR A 319 14.90 -9.63 4.84
N VAL A 320 14.34 -8.41 4.86
CA VAL A 320 12.88 -8.22 4.95
C VAL A 320 12.21 -8.75 3.68
N GLY A 321 12.79 -8.50 2.50
CA GLY A 321 12.28 -9.06 1.25
C GLY A 321 12.23 -10.59 1.26
N LEU A 322 13.26 -11.25 1.79
CA LEU A 322 13.31 -12.71 1.94
C LEU A 322 12.20 -13.25 2.84
N VAL A 323 12.00 -12.61 4.01
CA VAL A 323 10.91 -12.95 4.94
C VAL A 323 9.55 -12.84 4.24
N SER A 324 9.34 -11.78 3.46
CA SER A 324 8.11 -11.57 2.71
C SER A 324 7.89 -12.62 1.60
N TYR A 325 8.95 -13.06 0.89
CA TYR A 325 8.84 -14.17 -0.08
C TYR A 325 8.47 -15.49 0.58
N VAL A 326 9.09 -15.82 1.72
CA VAL A 326 8.75 -17.03 2.49
C VAL A 326 7.31 -16.96 3.00
N ALA A 327 6.89 -15.81 3.53
CA ALA A 327 5.52 -15.59 3.99
C ALA A 327 4.49 -15.73 2.85
N CYS A 328 4.82 -15.25 1.65
CA CYS A 328 4.00 -15.42 0.45
C CYS A 328 3.83 -16.91 0.11
N LEU A 329 4.93 -17.67 0.03
CA LEU A 329 4.87 -19.12 -0.22
C LEU A 329 4.12 -19.88 0.88
N ASP A 330 4.34 -19.51 2.15
CA ASP A 330 3.66 -20.11 3.30
C ASP A 330 2.15 -19.88 3.27
N ALA A 331 1.72 -18.68 2.85
CA ALA A 331 0.31 -18.35 2.68
C ALA A 331 -0.35 -19.17 1.56
N ILE A 332 0.34 -19.38 0.43
CA ILE A 332 -0.13 -20.27 -0.65
C ILE A 332 -0.20 -21.71 -0.15
N ALA A 333 0.84 -22.18 0.55
CA ALA A 333 0.90 -23.54 1.07
C ALA A 333 -0.19 -23.85 2.09
N LYS A 334 -0.57 -22.86 2.91
CA LYS A 334 -1.70 -22.97 3.83
C LYS A 334 -3.04 -23.18 3.11
N GLU A 335 -3.19 -22.63 1.90
CA GLU A 335 -4.41 -22.76 1.12
C GLU A 335 -4.47 -24.08 0.34
N ILE A 336 -3.34 -24.54 -0.21
CA ILE A 336 -3.29 -25.74 -1.06
C ILE A 336 -3.06 -27.02 -0.26
N SER A 337 -2.18 -26.97 0.75
CA SER A 337 -1.73 -28.13 1.50
C SER A 337 -2.01 -27.98 3.00
N SER A 338 -3.23 -27.53 3.35
CA SER A 338 -3.62 -27.28 4.75
C SER A 338 -3.46 -28.52 5.64
N THR A 339 -3.88 -29.70 5.15
CA THR A 339 -3.77 -30.95 5.91
C THR A 339 -2.31 -31.31 6.20
N THR A 340 -1.45 -31.26 5.18
CA THR A 340 0.00 -31.49 5.33
C THR A 340 0.62 -30.48 6.28
N ARG A 341 0.15 -29.23 6.26
CA ARG A 341 0.63 -28.19 7.17
C ARG A 341 0.30 -28.53 8.62
N ASP A 342 -0.92 -28.97 8.88
CA ASP A 342 -1.38 -29.29 10.23
C ASP A 342 -0.70 -30.55 10.78
N GLU A 343 -0.42 -31.53 9.92
CA GLU A 343 0.20 -32.82 10.31
C GLU A 343 1.73 -32.81 10.32
N HIS A 344 2.38 -32.07 9.41
CA HIS A 344 3.82 -32.13 9.16
C HIS A 344 4.52 -30.77 9.19
N GLY A 345 3.77 -29.70 9.44
CA GLY A 345 4.28 -28.34 9.58
C GLY A 345 4.40 -27.55 8.27
N SER A 346 4.58 -26.24 8.42
CA SER A 346 4.67 -25.24 7.34
C SER A 346 5.66 -25.61 6.23
N ARG A 347 6.88 -26.05 6.59
CA ARG A 347 7.92 -26.37 5.60
C ARG A 347 7.52 -27.53 4.68
N LYS A 348 6.93 -28.60 5.20
CA LYS A 348 6.55 -29.77 4.38
C LYS A 348 5.37 -29.43 3.46
N ALA A 349 4.41 -28.66 3.96
CA ALA A 349 3.32 -28.13 3.13
C ALA A 349 3.85 -27.25 1.99
N LEU A 350 4.85 -26.41 2.25
CA LEU A 350 5.51 -25.59 1.23
C LEU A 350 6.20 -26.44 0.17
N VAL A 351 6.97 -27.47 0.57
CA VAL A 351 7.62 -28.40 -0.37
C VAL A 351 6.58 -29.06 -1.26
N GLN A 352 5.51 -29.60 -0.68
CA GLN A 352 4.44 -30.23 -1.44
C GLN A 352 3.75 -29.25 -2.39
N THR A 353 3.48 -28.03 -1.94
CA THR A 353 2.86 -26.98 -2.75
C THR A 353 3.73 -26.61 -3.95
N ILE A 354 5.04 -26.42 -3.76
CA ILE A 354 5.97 -26.12 -4.86
C ILE A 354 6.02 -27.29 -5.86
N VAL A 355 6.16 -28.51 -5.36
CA VAL A 355 6.23 -29.72 -6.18
C VAL A 355 4.94 -29.91 -6.99
N GLN A 356 3.78 -29.69 -6.36
CA GLN A 356 2.47 -29.82 -6.98
C GLN A 356 2.25 -28.75 -8.06
N LEU A 357 2.43 -27.46 -7.72
CA LEU A 357 2.13 -26.37 -8.64
C LEU A 357 3.14 -26.24 -9.78
N LEU A 358 4.41 -26.55 -9.54
CA LEU A 358 5.46 -26.49 -10.58
C LEU A 358 5.66 -27.84 -11.28
N THR A 359 4.83 -28.86 -10.98
CA THR A 359 4.94 -30.21 -11.56
C THR A 359 6.36 -30.83 -11.45
N LYS A 360 7.03 -30.58 -10.33
CA LYS A 360 8.44 -30.94 -10.07
C LYS A 360 8.58 -32.16 -9.13
N SER A 361 7.76 -33.19 -9.33
CA SER A 361 7.77 -34.41 -8.49
C SER A 361 9.14 -35.10 -8.46
N HIS A 362 9.86 -35.10 -9.58
CA HIS A 362 11.22 -35.64 -9.69
C HIS A 362 12.27 -34.83 -8.91
N GLU A 363 11.99 -33.57 -8.56
CA GLU A 363 12.88 -32.69 -7.78
C GLU A 363 12.46 -32.56 -6.31
N GLU A 364 11.48 -33.33 -5.80
CA GLU A 364 10.98 -33.17 -4.41
C GLU A 364 12.10 -33.18 -3.36
N CYS A 365 13.07 -34.09 -3.49
CA CYS A 365 14.23 -34.17 -2.59
C CYS A 365 15.10 -32.90 -2.62
N ASN A 366 15.25 -32.29 -3.80
CA ASN A 366 16.02 -31.06 -3.98
C ASN A 366 15.27 -29.87 -3.40
N VAL A 367 13.96 -29.78 -3.64
CA VAL A 367 13.07 -28.76 -3.05
C VAL A 367 13.04 -28.88 -1.52
N ASP A 368 12.97 -30.09 -0.97
CA ASP A 368 13.01 -30.32 0.48
C ASP A 368 14.32 -29.80 1.10
N LYS A 369 15.47 -30.14 0.50
CA LYS A 369 16.78 -29.67 0.95
C LYS A 369 16.93 -28.15 0.84
N TRP A 370 16.53 -27.57 -0.29
CA TRP A 370 16.55 -26.12 -0.51
C TRP A 370 15.65 -25.39 0.50
N SER A 371 14.42 -25.88 0.70
CA SER A 371 13.48 -25.30 1.67
C SER A 371 14.05 -25.33 3.09
N LYS A 372 14.75 -26.40 3.47
CA LYS A 372 15.40 -26.52 4.79
C LYS A 372 16.50 -25.49 4.97
N ARG A 373 17.30 -25.21 3.93
CA ARG A 373 18.31 -24.13 3.95
C ARG A 373 17.63 -22.78 4.15
N ILE A 374 16.66 -22.43 3.29
CA ILE A 374 15.91 -21.17 3.38
C ILE A 374 15.22 -20.98 4.74
N TYR A 375 14.59 -22.00 5.32
CA TYR A 375 13.91 -21.87 6.62
C TYR A 375 14.88 -21.72 7.79
N ASN A 376 15.98 -22.46 7.78
CA ASN A 376 17.03 -22.30 8.79
C ASN A 376 17.63 -20.91 8.70
N ASP A 377 17.83 -20.41 7.48
CA ASP A 377 18.34 -19.07 7.21
C ASP A 377 17.33 -17.98 7.52
N HIS A 378 16.04 -18.18 7.28
CA HIS A 378 14.97 -17.25 7.66
C HIS A 378 14.91 -17.09 9.18
N ARG A 379 14.97 -18.21 9.92
CA ARG A 379 15.02 -18.21 11.39
C ARG A 379 16.32 -17.60 11.91
N SER A 380 17.45 -17.92 11.28
CA SER A 380 18.75 -17.34 11.61
C SER A 380 18.81 -15.87 11.25
N SER A 381 18.23 -15.41 10.14
CA SER A 381 18.22 -14.00 9.70
C SER A 381 17.26 -13.14 10.50
N TYR A 382 16.20 -13.71 11.08
CA TYR A 382 15.37 -12.99 12.05
C TYR A 382 16.11 -12.76 13.37
N VAL A 383 16.84 -13.76 13.87
CA VAL A 383 17.58 -13.70 15.15
C VAL A 383 18.95 -13.03 15.00
N HIS A 384 19.65 -13.27 13.90
CA HIS A 384 20.94 -12.69 13.54
C HIS A 384 20.82 -11.43 12.70
N GLY A 385 19.70 -11.11 12.06
CA GLY A 385 19.52 -9.80 11.42
C GLY A 385 19.52 -8.67 12.46
N ALA A 386 19.09 -8.96 13.69
CA ALA A 386 19.29 -8.07 14.84
C ALA A 386 20.78 -7.98 15.24
N ASN A 387 21.51 -9.11 15.27
CA ASN A 387 22.96 -9.10 15.56
C ASN A 387 23.80 -8.49 14.44
N ILE A 388 23.47 -8.69 13.17
CA ILE A 388 24.14 -8.13 11.99
C ILE A 388 23.83 -6.64 11.90
N LYS A 389 22.62 -6.19 12.25
CA LYS A 389 22.33 -4.76 12.43
C LYS A 389 23.05 -4.19 13.64
N PHE A 390 23.18 -4.93 14.74
CA PHE A 390 23.96 -4.51 15.91
C PHE A 390 25.46 -4.45 15.60
N GLU A 391 26.01 -5.39 14.84
CA GLU A 391 27.39 -5.40 14.34
C GLU A 391 27.64 -4.30 13.31
N ALA A 392 26.68 -4.06 12.38
CA ALA A 392 26.74 -2.96 11.42
C ALA A 392 26.57 -1.58 12.09
N PHE A 393 25.83 -1.50 13.20
CA PHE A 393 25.67 -0.29 13.99
C PHE A 393 26.88 -0.05 14.91
N SER A 394 27.44 -1.10 15.50
CA SER A 394 28.62 -1.00 16.36
C SER A 394 29.90 -0.69 15.59
N GLN A 395 30.05 -1.17 14.35
CA GLN A 395 31.18 -0.82 13.48
C GLN A 395 31.09 0.60 12.89
N ASN A 396 29.90 1.22 12.88
CA ASN A 396 29.71 2.61 12.47
C ASN A 396 29.89 3.62 13.63
N MET A 397 30.03 3.17 14.88
CA MET A 397 30.21 4.03 16.07
C MET A 397 31.67 4.40 16.36
N ASP A 398 32.66 3.77 15.72
CA ASP A 398 34.08 4.04 15.99
C ASP A 398 34.64 5.31 15.28
N GLY A 399 33.78 6.11 14.64
CA GLY A 399 34.08 7.50 14.25
C GLY A 399 35.24 7.71 13.27
N LYS A 400 35.84 6.64 12.75
CA LYS A 400 37.03 6.67 11.90
C LYS A 400 36.96 5.57 10.84
N ASN A 401 36.15 5.78 9.79
CA ASN A 401 36.42 5.45 8.38
C ASN A 401 35.20 4.98 7.56
N PHE A 402 34.99 5.72 6.48
CA PHE A 402 34.63 5.31 5.11
C PHE A 402 33.32 4.57 4.82
N ALA A 403 32.41 5.31 4.18
CA ALA A 403 31.46 4.80 3.21
C ALA A 403 32.19 3.93 2.16
N GLY A 404 31.88 2.63 2.10
CA GLY A 404 32.32 1.74 1.02
C GLY A 404 33.05 0.45 1.43
N LEU A 405 33.20 0.14 2.72
CA LEU A 405 33.68 -1.19 3.13
C LEU A 405 32.54 -2.24 3.10
N PRO A 406 32.81 -3.49 2.71
CA PRO A 406 31.84 -4.58 2.85
C PRO A 406 31.44 -4.76 4.32
N ASN A 407 30.15 -5.02 4.57
CA ASN A 407 29.56 -5.17 5.92
C ASN A 407 30.16 -6.29 6.80
N ALA A 408 31.12 -7.08 6.29
CA ALA A 408 31.93 -8.01 7.06
C ALA A 408 33.25 -8.29 6.33
N LEU A 409 34.38 -8.17 7.03
CA LEU A 409 35.68 -8.62 6.53
C LEU A 409 35.81 -10.15 6.71
N PRO A 410 36.34 -10.89 5.71
CA PRO A 410 36.60 -12.31 5.87
C PRO A 410 37.65 -12.57 6.95
N THR A 411 37.47 -13.65 7.72
CA THR A 411 38.41 -14.12 8.75
C THR A 411 38.99 -15.47 8.35
N GLU A 412 40.10 -15.91 8.97
CA GLU A 412 40.66 -17.26 8.77
C GLU A 412 39.63 -18.38 9.00
N SER A 413 38.65 -18.16 9.88
CA SER A 413 37.58 -19.12 10.16
C SER A 413 36.33 -18.95 9.29
N LYS A 414 36.18 -17.81 8.59
CA LYS A 414 35.07 -17.48 7.69
C LYS A 414 35.61 -16.66 6.50
N PRO A 415 36.21 -17.32 5.51
CA PRO A 415 36.83 -16.64 4.37
C PRO A 415 35.83 -16.03 3.39
N VAL A 416 34.54 -16.36 3.50
CA VAL A 416 33.45 -15.85 2.67
C VAL A 416 32.33 -15.34 3.60
N SER A 417 31.74 -14.19 3.29
CA SER A 417 30.55 -13.73 4.01
C SER A 417 29.38 -14.68 3.72
N LYS A 418 28.69 -15.12 4.77
CA LYS A 418 27.49 -15.98 4.66
C LYS A 418 26.47 -15.45 3.65
N GLN A 419 26.39 -14.13 3.48
CA GLN A 419 25.47 -13.52 2.52
C GLN A 419 25.69 -13.98 1.06
N TYR A 420 26.92 -14.33 0.69
CA TYR A 420 27.24 -14.86 -0.64
C TYR A 420 26.96 -16.37 -0.79
N GLU A 421 27.00 -17.13 0.31
CA GLU A 421 26.66 -18.56 0.30
C GLU A 421 25.18 -18.80 -0.06
N TYR A 422 24.31 -17.81 0.20
CA TYR A 422 22.87 -17.93 0.04
C TYR A 422 22.29 -17.13 -1.15
N ASN A 423 23.12 -16.39 -1.89
CA ASN A 423 22.63 -15.57 -3.02
C ASN A 423 21.94 -16.44 -4.09
N ALA A 424 22.49 -17.61 -4.39
CA ALA A 424 21.88 -18.60 -5.29
C ALA A 424 20.52 -19.10 -4.76
N ASP A 425 20.45 -19.45 -3.46
CA ASP A 425 19.21 -19.88 -2.81
C ASP A 425 18.15 -18.76 -2.84
N TYR A 426 18.56 -17.49 -2.72
CA TYR A 426 17.68 -16.33 -2.80
C TYR A 426 17.18 -16.05 -4.22
N ILE A 427 18.02 -16.23 -5.24
CA ILE A 427 17.59 -16.13 -6.65
C ILE A 427 16.53 -17.20 -6.93
N ILE A 428 16.76 -18.44 -6.46
CA ILE A 428 15.77 -19.53 -6.58
C ILE A 428 14.50 -19.17 -5.82
N LEU A 429 14.58 -18.62 -4.61
CA LEU A 429 13.40 -18.19 -3.84
C LEU A 429 12.56 -17.18 -4.62
N LYS A 430 13.16 -16.13 -5.18
CA LYS A 430 12.44 -15.11 -5.96
C LYS A 430 11.71 -15.73 -7.15
N ARG A 431 12.39 -16.58 -7.92
CA ARG A 431 11.84 -17.25 -9.11
C ARG A 431 10.74 -18.24 -8.72
N ALA A 432 10.97 -19.06 -7.70
CA ALA A 432 10.01 -20.03 -7.19
C ALA A 432 8.76 -19.33 -6.65
N THR A 433 8.89 -18.25 -5.86
CA THR A 433 7.73 -17.51 -5.37
C THR A 433 6.91 -16.92 -6.50
N LEU A 434 7.56 -16.32 -7.52
CA LEU A 434 6.85 -15.78 -8.69
C LEU A 434 6.10 -16.88 -9.44
N ALA A 435 6.77 -17.97 -9.80
CA ALA A 435 6.16 -19.06 -10.55
C ALA A 435 5.02 -19.74 -9.78
N VAL A 436 5.22 -20.02 -8.49
CA VAL A 436 4.20 -20.62 -7.62
C VAL A 436 3.00 -19.69 -7.46
N LEU A 437 3.23 -18.37 -7.35
CA LEU A 437 2.15 -17.39 -7.28
C LEU A 437 1.35 -17.35 -8.58
N ILE A 438 2.00 -17.34 -9.73
CA ILE A 438 1.31 -17.36 -11.03
C ILE A 438 0.49 -18.65 -11.18
N LYS A 439 1.09 -19.82 -10.93
CA LYS A 439 0.37 -21.11 -10.97
C LYS A 439 -0.78 -21.19 -9.95
N TYR A 440 -0.62 -20.56 -8.79
CA TYR A 440 -1.71 -20.43 -7.82
C TYR A 440 -2.84 -19.54 -8.33
N ILE A 441 -2.53 -18.39 -8.95
CA ILE A 441 -3.55 -17.53 -9.57
C ILE A 441 -4.30 -18.34 -10.63
N GLU A 442 -3.59 -19.00 -11.56
CA GLU A 442 -4.18 -19.86 -12.59
C GLU A 442 -5.14 -20.92 -12.00
N THR A 443 -4.71 -21.58 -10.91
CA THR A 443 -5.51 -22.60 -10.22
C THR A 443 -6.77 -22.01 -9.57
N VAL A 444 -6.67 -20.83 -8.95
CA VAL A 444 -7.79 -20.21 -8.22
C VAL A 444 -8.78 -19.53 -9.17
N THR A 445 -8.30 -18.98 -10.28
CA THR A 445 -9.14 -18.29 -11.27
C THR A 445 -9.60 -19.21 -12.40
N ASP A 446 -9.14 -20.46 -12.44
CA ASP A 446 -9.38 -21.40 -13.55
C ASP A 446 -9.06 -20.76 -14.90
N SER A 447 -7.89 -20.12 -14.98
CA SER A 447 -7.42 -19.39 -16.16
C SER A 447 -6.00 -19.83 -16.51
N SER A 448 -5.63 -19.72 -17.78
CA SER A 448 -4.25 -19.88 -18.24
C SER A 448 -3.75 -18.53 -18.74
N PHE A 449 -2.53 -18.16 -18.39
CA PHE A 449 -1.92 -16.91 -18.82
C PHE A 449 -0.81 -17.16 -19.86
N PRO A 450 -0.47 -16.15 -20.69
CA PRO A 450 0.68 -16.24 -21.58
C PRO A 450 1.96 -16.60 -20.82
N ASP A 451 2.81 -17.42 -21.43
CA ASP A 451 4.06 -17.89 -20.83
C ASP A 451 5.15 -16.82 -20.89
N VAL A 452 4.93 -15.72 -20.16
CA VAL A 452 5.88 -14.60 -20.06
C VAL A 452 7.09 -14.96 -19.20
N PHE A 453 7.02 -16.05 -18.43
CA PHE A 453 8.03 -16.44 -17.48
C PHE A 453 8.47 -17.87 -17.72
N SER A 454 9.75 -18.10 -17.95
CA SER A 454 10.29 -19.45 -18.06
C SER A 454 10.24 -20.17 -16.71
N ILE A 455 9.11 -20.83 -16.43
CA ILE A 455 8.87 -21.61 -15.19
C ILE A 455 9.73 -22.89 -15.20
N ASP A 456 10.01 -23.43 -16.39
CA ASP A 456 10.82 -24.64 -16.59
C ASP A 456 12.31 -24.44 -16.23
N GLU A 457 12.79 -23.20 -16.17
CA GLU A 457 14.18 -22.88 -15.84
C GLU A 457 14.52 -22.91 -14.34
N ILE A 458 13.55 -23.15 -13.45
CA ILE A 458 13.79 -23.15 -12.00
C ILE A 458 14.47 -24.46 -11.58
N ALA A 459 15.79 -24.55 -11.69
CA ALA A 459 16.56 -25.69 -11.18
C ALA A 459 16.88 -25.53 -9.69
N PHE A 460 16.38 -26.44 -8.84
CA PHE A 460 16.72 -26.46 -7.42
C PHE A 460 18.10 -27.10 -7.22
N LYS A 461 19.16 -26.37 -7.55
CA LYS A 461 20.54 -26.85 -7.41
C LYS A 461 20.95 -26.92 -5.94
N ILE A 462 21.64 -28.01 -5.58
CA ILE A 462 22.11 -28.25 -4.21
C ILE A 462 23.48 -27.62 -3.96
N GLU A 463 24.23 -27.30 -5.02
CA GLU A 463 25.61 -26.83 -4.95
C GLU A 463 25.71 -25.41 -4.37
N SER A 464 26.49 -25.27 -3.29
CA SER A 464 27.02 -23.98 -2.86
C SER A 464 27.93 -23.47 -3.98
N THR A 465 27.54 -22.36 -4.59
CA THR A 465 28.40 -21.60 -5.50
C THR A 465 28.98 -20.46 -4.69
N PRO A 466 30.17 -20.61 -4.07
CA PRO A 466 30.81 -19.50 -3.41
C PRO A 466 31.11 -18.41 -4.44
N GLU A 467 30.35 -17.33 -4.41
CA GLU A 467 30.71 -16.11 -5.16
C GLU A 467 31.93 -15.49 -4.47
N ALA A 468 33.10 -15.67 -5.05
CA ALA A 468 34.30 -14.99 -4.60
C ALA A 468 34.20 -13.50 -4.95
N HIS A 469 34.10 -12.63 -3.94
CA HIS A 469 34.21 -11.19 -4.14
C HIS A 469 35.66 -10.75 -3.99
N VAL A 470 36.28 -10.31 -5.08
CA VAL A 470 37.60 -9.65 -5.04
C VAL A 470 37.36 -8.15 -4.95
N SER A 471 37.47 -7.57 -3.76
CA SER A 471 37.54 -6.11 -3.62
C SER A 471 38.95 -5.65 -3.95
N THR A 472 39.13 -4.99 -5.09
CA THR A 472 40.40 -4.33 -5.40
C THR A 472 40.58 -3.11 -4.49
N PRO A 473 41.74 -2.91 -3.84
CA PRO A 473 42.01 -1.65 -3.16
C PRO A 473 41.95 -0.51 -4.18
N ASN A 474 41.34 0.62 -3.80
CA ASN A 474 41.09 1.78 -4.68
C ASN A 474 42.35 2.37 -5.34
N ASN A 475 43.57 1.92 -4.99
CA ASN A 475 44.82 2.24 -5.66
C ASN A 475 45.80 1.06 -5.58
N GLY A 476 45.75 0.14 -6.54
CA GLY A 476 46.75 -0.92 -6.67
C GLY A 476 46.48 -1.83 -7.87
N TRP A 477 47.54 -2.19 -8.61
CA TRP A 477 47.46 -3.20 -9.66
C TRP A 477 47.44 -4.58 -9.03
N VAL A 478 46.40 -5.37 -9.31
CA VAL A 478 46.31 -6.78 -8.91
C VAL A 478 46.61 -7.65 -10.13
N ARG A 479 47.64 -8.49 -10.04
CA ARG A 479 47.89 -9.54 -11.04
C ARG A 479 47.15 -10.80 -10.59
N LEU A 480 46.12 -11.18 -11.34
CA LEU A 480 45.44 -12.46 -11.18
C LEU A 480 46.26 -13.53 -11.91
N THR A 481 46.64 -14.59 -11.22
CA THR A 481 47.29 -15.79 -11.78
C THR A 481 46.36 -16.98 -11.67
#